data_AF-A0ABC9WB82-F1
#
_entry.id   AF-A0ABC9WB82-F1
#
_cell.length_a   1.000
_cell.length_b   1.000
_cell.length_c   1.000
_cell.angle_alpha   90.00
_cell.angle_beta   90.00
_cell.angle_gamma   90.00
#
_symmetry.space_group_name_H-M   'P 1'
#
loop_
_entity.id
_entity.type
_entity.pdbx_description
1 polymer ?
#
loop_
_entity_poly.entity_id
_entity_poly.type
_entity_poly.pdbx_seq_one_letter_code
_entity_poly.pdbx_strand_id
1 'polypeptide(L)'
;MASPKRKSCLTNLIAFYDKVTWLVGVWRAVDIVYLDFSKAFDTVPHSLLLEKLMRYGLDKWSMWWVGNWLTGCTQRVVHKSKTYPHTSYYEENQPSQLKPGHTLMKFVDDTKLSGEVDTLEAKGTLQEDQDRLEEWANKNLMRFNKDKCKVLHLGKHNPGVQHRLGSTRLESSSVERDLGVLVDSKFNMSEQCAAAAKKANRMMGCINKGITSRDKEVIIPLYSVLVRPHLKYCVQFLSPLYKKDVDRLDRVQRRATRMIKGLGSLPYEGRLGELGSFSLEKRRVGGDLITMFQYLKGDYKEDGDSLFTRSHMEKMKGNWCKLLLGTF
;
A
#
# COMPACT_ATOMS: atom_id res chain seq x y z
N MET A 1 11.65 4.43 10.56
CA MET A 1 10.19 4.29 10.42
C MET A 1 9.81 2.90 10.89
N ALA A 2 9.40 2.77 12.15
CA ALA A 2 8.87 1.52 12.66
C ALA A 2 7.36 1.57 12.45
N SER A 3 6.88 0.86 11.43
CA SER A 3 5.49 0.43 11.40
C SER A 3 5.21 -0.37 12.68
N PRO A 4 4.02 -0.28 13.31
CA PRO A 4 3.67 -1.15 14.44
C PRO A 4 4.04 -2.58 14.08
N LYS A 5 4.70 -3.29 15.01
CA LYS A 5 5.61 -4.45 14.85
C LYS A 5 5.20 -5.59 13.89
N ARG A 6 4.05 -5.54 13.22
CA ARG A 6 3.51 -6.53 12.29
C ARG A 6 2.67 -5.97 11.12
N LYS A 7 2.62 -4.67 10.84
CA LYS A 7 1.87 -4.13 9.69
C LYS A 7 2.82 -3.73 8.56
N SER A 8 2.61 -4.24 7.34
CA SER A 8 3.36 -3.86 6.13
C SER A 8 2.46 -3.11 5.16
N CYS A 9 3.01 -2.47 4.12
CA CYS A 9 2.18 -1.89 3.06
C CYS A 9 1.21 -2.94 2.49
N LEU A 10 1.68 -4.16 2.28
CA LEU A 10 0.89 -5.26 1.74
C LEU A 10 -0.29 -5.62 2.65
N THR A 11 -0.06 -5.80 3.96
CA THR A 11 -1.12 -6.21 4.88
C THR A 11 -2.16 -5.11 5.05
N ASN A 12 -1.74 -3.83 5.04
CA ASN A 12 -2.68 -2.70 5.05
C ASN A 12 -3.52 -2.64 3.78
N LEU A 13 -2.92 -2.88 2.61
CA LEU A 13 -3.67 -2.96 1.35
C LEU A 13 -4.68 -4.11 1.38
N ILE A 14 -4.26 -5.32 1.76
CA ILE A 14 -5.16 -6.48 1.84
C ILE A 14 -6.32 -6.23 2.81
N ALA A 15 -6.03 -5.80 4.05
CA ALA A 15 -7.06 -5.61 5.07
C ALA A 15 -8.08 -4.52 4.71
N PHE A 16 -7.63 -3.45 4.05
CA PHE A 16 -8.53 -2.39 3.60
C PHE A 16 -9.38 -2.83 2.40
N TYR A 17 -8.71 -3.37 1.37
CA TYR A 17 -9.40 -3.68 0.13
C TYR A 17 -10.26 -4.94 0.22
N ASP A 18 -10.00 -5.90 1.10
CA ASP A 18 -10.89 -7.05 1.30
C ASP A 18 -12.32 -6.60 1.66
N LYS A 19 -12.47 -5.62 2.56
CA LYS A 19 -13.77 -5.03 2.90
C LYS A 19 -14.40 -4.32 1.70
N VAL A 20 -13.61 -3.54 0.99
CA VAL A 20 -14.08 -2.77 -0.17
C VAL A 20 -14.49 -3.68 -1.33
N THR A 21 -13.68 -4.68 -1.67
CA THR A 21 -13.97 -5.63 -2.76
C THR A 21 -15.15 -6.52 -2.39
N TRP A 22 -15.31 -6.89 -1.11
CA TRP A 22 -16.51 -7.56 -0.63
C TRP A 22 -17.77 -6.74 -0.91
N LEU A 23 -17.79 -5.45 -0.51
CA LEU A 23 -18.91 -4.54 -0.76
C LEU A 23 -19.23 -4.41 -2.26
N VAL A 24 -18.19 -4.20 -3.08
CA VAL A 24 -18.35 -4.11 -4.53
C VAL A 24 -18.86 -5.43 -5.13
N GLY A 25 -18.43 -6.58 -4.58
CA GLY A 25 -18.87 -7.91 -4.98
C GLY A 25 -20.35 -8.18 -4.70
N VAL A 26 -20.90 -7.58 -3.65
CA VAL A 26 -22.35 -7.59 -3.36
C VAL A 26 -23.11 -6.41 -4.01
N TRP A 27 -22.54 -5.84 -5.08
CA TRP A 27 -23.13 -4.79 -5.93
C TRP A 27 -23.36 -3.44 -5.25
N ARG A 28 -22.67 -3.16 -4.13
CA ARG A 28 -22.70 -1.85 -3.47
C ARG A 28 -21.79 -0.85 -4.20
N ALA A 29 -22.21 0.40 -4.23
CA ALA A 29 -21.36 1.53 -4.60
C ALA A 29 -20.54 1.97 -3.39
N VAL A 30 -19.22 2.07 -3.57
CA VAL A 30 -18.28 2.46 -2.52
C VAL A 30 -17.44 3.62 -3.03
N ASP A 31 -17.26 4.63 -2.21
CA ASP A 31 -16.30 5.71 -2.47
C ASP A 31 -15.10 5.58 -1.55
N ILE A 32 -13.90 5.75 -2.09
CA ILE A 32 -12.66 5.88 -1.33
C ILE A 32 -12.16 7.31 -1.49
N VAL A 33 -12.03 8.01 -0.37
CA VAL A 33 -11.47 9.36 -0.29
C VAL A 33 -10.03 9.24 0.19
N TYR A 34 -9.08 9.54 -0.69
CA TYR A 34 -7.67 9.64 -0.36
C TYR A 34 -7.37 11.04 0.18
N LEU A 35 -6.71 11.09 1.33
CA LEU A 35 -6.42 12.30 2.08
C LEU A 35 -4.90 12.43 2.26
N ASP A 36 -4.34 13.53 1.79
CA ASP A 36 -2.90 13.85 1.89
C ASP A 36 -2.73 15.08 2.79
N PHE A 37 -1.83 15.01 3.77
CA PHE A 37 -1.51 16.16 4.63
C PHE A 37 -0.49 17.09 3.97
N SER A 38 -0.79 18.39 3.97
CA SER A 38 0.14 19.42 3.52
C SER A 38 1.34 19.49 4.45
N LYS A 39 2.50 19.01 3.98
CA LYS A 39 3.76 19.05 4.74
C LYS A 39 3.61 18.49 6.15
N ALA A 40 3.01 17.30 6.26
CA ALA A 40 2.61 16.67 7.51
C ALA A 40 3.65 16.84 8.63
N PHE A 41 4.92 16.56 8.35
CA PHE A 41 6.04 16.64 9.29
C PHE A 41 6.44 18.07 9.69
N ASP A 42 6.34 19.03 8.77
CA ASP A 42 6.75 20.41 9.03
C ASP A 42 5.66 21.17 9.82
N THR A 43 4.41 20.72 9.77
CA THR A 43 3.26 21.40 10.37
C THR A 43 2.92 20.95 11.79
N VAL A 44 3.60 19.93 12.33
CA VAL A 44 3.28 19.37 13.65
C VAL A 44 3.65 20.36 14.77
N PRO A 45 2.70 20.80 15.60
CA PRO A 45 3.00 21.68 16.72
C PRO A 45 3.76 20.93 17.82
N HIS A 46 4.95 21.41 18.18
CA HIS A 46 5.81 20.77 19.19
C HIS A 46 5.12 20.70 20.55
N SER A 47 4.38 21.74 20.92
CA SER A 47 3.64 21.80 22.19
C SER A 47 2.58 20.69 22.29
N LEU A 48 1.78 20.50 21.24
CA LEU A 48 0.76 19.44 21.20
C LEU A 48 1.38 18.05 21.18
N LEU A 49 2.49 17.87 20.47
CA LEU A 49 3.23 16.61 20.46
C LEU A 49 3.75 16.28 21.87
N LEU A 50 4.40 17.23 22.55
CA LEU A 50 4.92 17.03 23.89
C LEU A 50 3.79 16.78 24.91
N GLU A 51 2.66 17.50 24.81
CA GLU A 51 1.50 17.27 25.67
C GLU A 51 0.95 15.85 25.50
N LYS A 52 0.86 15.37 24.26
CA LYS A 52 0.44 13.98 23.99
C LYS A 52 1.42 12.97 24.57
N LEU A 53 2.71 13.15 24.34
CA LEU A 53 3.76 12.27 24.88
C LEU A 53 3.69 12.18 26.41
N MET A 54 3.41 13.29 27.11
CA MET A 54 3.18 13.26 28.55
C MET A 54 1.98 12.38 28.96
N ARG A 55 0.88 12.43 28.20
CA ARG A 55 -0.31 11.58 28.46
C ARG A 55 -0.02 10.08 28.27
N TYR A 56 0.97 9.73 27.46
CA TYR A 56 1.42 8.34 27.30
C TYR A 56 2.34 7.85 28.43
N GLY A 57 2.60 8.69 29.44
CA GLY A 57 3.37 8.31 30.62
C GLY A 57 4.89 8.37 30.44
N LEU A 58 5.38 9.12 29.45
CA LEU A 58 6.81 9.42 29.33
C LEU A 58 7.29 10.26 30.53
N ASP A 59 8.43 9.89 31.09
CA ASP A 59 9.00 10.57 32.24
C ASP A 59 9.55 11.96 31.88
N LYS A 60 9.75 12.80 32.90
CA LYS A 60 10.18 14.19 32.73
C LYS A 60 11.53 14.33 32.01
N TRP A 61 12.47 13.40 32.18
CA TRP A 61 13.76 13.45 31.51
C TRP A 61 13.65 13.12 30.03
N SER A 62 12.89 12.07 29.69
CA SER A 62 12.58 11.75 28.30
C SER A 62 11.86 12.91 27.61
N MET A 63 10.90 13.52 28.29
CA MET A 63 10.17 14.69 27.79
C MET A 63 11.08 15.91 27.57
N TRP A 64 11.98 16.19 28.51
CA TRP A 64 12.96 17.28 28.40
C TRP A 64 13.92 17.05 27.23
N TRP A 65 14.41 15.81 27.07
CA TRP A 65 15.28 15.43 25.96
C TRP A 65 14.57 15.58 24.61
N VAL A 66 13.34 15.06 24.48
CA VAL A 66 12.54 15.21 23.25
C VAL A 66 12.24 16.68 22.97
N GLY A 67 11.88 17.48 23.99
CA GLY A 67 11.63 18.91 23.84
C GLY A 67 12.87 19.66 23.32
N ASN A 68 14.04 19.38 23.87
CA ASN A 68 15.31 19.94 23.41
C ASN A 68 15.72 19.43 22.03
N TRP A 69 15.38 18.19 21.68
CA TRP A 69 15.62 17.66 20.34
C TRP A 69 14.74 18.33 19.29
N LEU A 70 13.48 18.60 19.61
CA LEU A 70 12.56 19.27 18.68
C LEU A 70 12.87 20.77 18.52
N THR A 71 13.42 21.40 19.56
CA THR A 71 13.77 22.83 19.56
C THR A 71 15.20 23.07 19.07
N GLY A 72 15.37 23.99 18.12
CA GLY A 72 16.71 24.36 17.61
C GLY A 72 17.38 23.36 16.66
N CYS A 73 16.73 22.23 16.33
CA CYS A 73 17.20 21.33 15.27
C CYS A 73 17.13 22.01 13.89
N THR A 74 18.29 22.42 13.37
CA THR A 74 18.48 22.86 11.99
C THR A 74 19.22 21.77 11.23
N GLN A 75 18.51 20.97 10.44
CA GLN A 75 19.16 20.07 9.49
C GLN A 75 19.26 20.71 8.11
N ARG A 76 20.47 20.66 7.54
CA ARG A 76 20.83 21.24 6.25
C ARG A 76 20.47 20.26 5.13
N VAL A 77 19.40 20.53 4.39
CA VAL A 77 19.17 19.91 3.07
C VAL A 77 19.58 20.94 2.01
N VAL A 78 20.76 20.76 1.40
CA VAL A 78 21.21 21.67 0.33
C VAL A 78 20.44 21.33 -0.95
N HIS A 79 19.37 22.06 -1.21
CA HIS A 79 18.79 22.13 -2.54
C HIS A 79 18.56 23.60 -2.91
N LYS A 80 19.42 24.13 -3.81
CA LYS A 80 19.30 25.47 -4.41
C LYS A 80 19.04 26.61 -3.40
N SER A 81 19.85 26.66 -2.34
CA SER A 81 20.04 27.88 -1.53
C SER A 81 18.81 28.43 -0.79
N LYS A 82 17.88 27.59 -0.34
CA LYS A 82 16.78 28.00 0.55
C LYS A 82 16.62 27.04 1.73
N THR A 83 16.45 27.60 2.92
CA THR A 83 16.35 26.88 4.20
C THR A 83 14.89 26.75 4.62
N TYR A 84 14.50 25.59 5.15
CA TYR A 84 13.18 25.35 5.73
C TYR A 84 13.33 24.64 7.10
N PRO A 85 12.56 25.02 8.12
CA PRO A 85 12.51 24.30 9.39
C PRO A 85 11.81 22.94 9.21
N HIS A 86 12.29 21.91 9.92
CA HIS A 86 11.75 20.55 9.87
C HIS A 86 11.52 20.02 11.29
N THR A 87 10.47 19.22 11.47
CA THR A 87 10.15 18.56 12.73
C THR A 87 9.87 17.07 12.49
N SER A 88 10.41 16.19 13.33
CA SER A 88 10.08 14.76 13.31
C SER A 88 8.77 14.45 14.04
N TYR A 89 7.98 13.52 13.51
CA TYR A 89 6.62 13.23 13.95
C TYR A 89 6.46 11.91 14.72
N TYR A 90 5.46 11.88 15.61
CA TYR A 90 4.82 10.69 16.19
C TYR A 90 3.32 10.71 15.89
N GLU A 91 2.79 9.55 15.53
CA GLU A 91 1.49 9.40 14.90
C GLU A 91 0.45 8.76 15.82
N GLU A 92 -0.50 9.54 16.39
CA GLU A 92 -1.82 8.97 16.75
C GLU A 92 -2.98 9.95 17.07
N ASN A 93 -4.19 9.38 16.84
CA ASN A 93 -5.57 9.68 17.24
C ASN A 93 -6.37 10.73 16.45
N GLN A 94 -6.73 10.40 15.20
CA GLN A 94 -7.93 10.90 14.48
C GLN A 94 -9.23 10.46 15.18
N PRO A 95 -10.41 11.09 14.90
CA PRO A 95 -11.64 10.83 15.64
C PRO A 95 -11.96 9.33 15.74
N SER A 96 -12.10 8.85 16.98
CA SER A 96 -12.21 7.44 17.35
C SER A 96 -13.54 6.77 16.98
N GLN A 97 -14.48 7.50 16.39
CA GLN A 97 -15.83 7.01 16.11
C GLN A 97 -16.21 7.37 14.68
N LEU A 98 -15.90 6.54 13.71
CA LEU A 98 -16.54 6.63 12.39
C LEU A 98 -17.97 6.09 12.48
N LYS A 99 -18.81 6.43 11.50
CA LYS A 99 -20.11 5.78 11.40
C LYS A 99 -19.97 4.29 11.03
N PRO A 100 -20.90 3.41 11.47
CA PRO A 100 -20.89 2.00 11.08
C PRO A 100 -20.85 1.83 9.56
N GLY A 101 -20.05 0.88 9.07
CA GLY A 101 -19.87 0.62 7.64
C GLY A 101 -18.76 1.43 6.96
N HIS A 102 -18.18 2.43 7.63
CA HIS A 102 -17.02 3.15 7.12
C HIS A 102 -15.71 2.55 7.61
N THR A 103 -14.68 2.63 6.76
CA THR A 103 -13.32 2.20 7.12
C THR A 103 -12.35 3.35 6.91
N LEU A 104 -11.72 3.79 7.99
CA LEU A 104 -10.55 4.67 7.94
C LEU A 104 -9.31 3.80 8.03
N MET A 105 -8.43 3.90 7.04
CA MET A 105 -7.14 3.24 7.05
C MET A 105 -6.04 4.28 7.00
N LYS A 106 -4.99 4.04 7.79
CA LYS A 106 -3.86 4.94 7.91
C LYS A 106 -2.54 4.18 7.76
N PHE A 107 -1.60 4.80 7.06
CA PHE A 107 -0.23 4.34 6.98
C PHE A 107 0.70 5.54 6.86
N VAL A 108 1.31 5.96 7.97
CA VAL A 108 2.06 7.22 8.01
C VAL A 108 1.13 8.35 7.55
N ASP A 109 1.60 9.23 6.68
CA ASP A 109 0.87 10.37 6.14
C ASP A 109 -0.31 9.98 5.23
N ASP A 110 -0.27 8.79 4.63
CA ASP A 110 -1.35 8.29 3.77
C ASP A 110 -2.57 7.93 4.63
N THR A 111 -3.64 8.71 4.47
CA THR A 111 -4.94 8.48 5.11
C THR A 111 -5.98 8.24 4.03
N LYS A 112 -6.83 7.24 4.21
CA LYS A 112 -7.96 6.98 3.30
C LYS A 112 -9.20 6.58 4.07
N LEU A 113 -10.33 7.13 3.64
CA LEU A 113 -11.65 6.86 4.19
C LEU A 113 -12.50 6.20 3.11
N SER A 114 -13.11 5.06 3.41
CA SER A 114 -14.08 4.43 2.52
C SER A 114 -15.44 4.29 3.17
N GLY A 115 -16.49 4.41 2.37
CA GLY A 115 -17.86 4.15 2.81
C GLY A 115 -18.78 3.80 1.64
N GLU A 116 -19.87 3.12 1.96
CA GLU A 116 -20.96 2.85 1.02
C GLU A 116 -21.67 4.17 0.65
N VAL A 117 -22.12 4.29 -0.60
CA VAL A 117 -22.77 5.51 -1.13
C VAL A 117 -24.04 5.22 -1.93
N ASP A 118 -24.67 4.07 -1.69
CA ASP A 118 -25.89 3.65 -2.39
C ASP A 118 -27.08 4.57 -2.11
N THR A 119 -27.23 5.03 -0.87
CA THR A 119 -28.36 5.84 -0.42
C THR A 119 -27.93 7.28 -0.19
N LEU A 120 -28.88 8.23 -0.26
CA LEU A 120 -28.61 9.63 0.08
C LEU A 120 -28.11 9.77 1.53
N GLU A 121 -28.60 8.94 2.43
CA GLU A 121 -28.15 8.88 3.82
C GLU A 121 -26.68 8.47 3.90
N ALA A 122 -26.29 7.36 3.25
CA ALA A 122 -24.91 6.86 3.26
C ALA A 122 -23.91 7.86 2.64
N LYS A 123 -24.36 8.62 1.62
CA LYS A 123 -23.58 9.73 1.07
C LYS A 123 -23.35 10.84 2.11
N GLY A 124 -24.40 11.20 2.84
CA GLY A 124 -24.33 12.20 3.91
C GLY A 124 -23.41 11.74 5.03
N THR A 125 -23.50 10.47 5.45
CA THR A 125 -22.65 9.93 6.52
C THR A 125 -21.17 9.97 6.16
N LEU A 126 -20.81 9.65 4.91
CA LEU A 126 -19.41 9.68 4.47
C LEU A 126 -18.85 11.10 4.40
N GLN A 127 -19.68 12.09 4.03
CA GLN A 127 -19.31 13.50 4.08
C GLN A 127 -19.15 14.00 5.52
N GLU A 128 -20.03 13.60 6.45
CA GLU A 128 -19.90 13.96 7.86
C GLU A 128 -18.59 13.44 8.48
N ASP A 129 -18.17 12.22 8.13
CA ASP A 129 -16.88 11.70 8.61
C ASP A 129 -15.69 12.44 7.98
N GLN A 130 -15.79 12.90 6.73
CA GLN A 130 -14.79 13.79 6.12
C GLN A 130 -14.72 15.14 6.85
N ASP A 131 -15.87 15.75 7.16
CA ASP A 131 -15.94 17.03 7.86
C ASP A 131 -15.31 16.90 9.26
N ARG A 132 -15.58 15.79 9.96
CA ARG A 132 -14.95 15.48 11.27
C ARG A 132 -13.44 15.28 11.17
N LEU A 133 -12.94 14.68 10.08
CA LEU A 133 -11.51 14.55 9.82
C LEU A 133 -10.86 15.91 9.57
N GLU A 134 -11.51 16.81 8.82
CA GLU A 134 -11.01 18.16 8.59
C GLU A 134 -11.02 19.00 9.87
N GLU A 135 -12.10 18.95 10.66
CA GLU A 135 -12.15 19.59 11.97
C GLU A 135 -11.05 19.09 12.91
N TRP A 136 -10.83 17.78 12.92
CA TRP A 136 -9.75 17.19 13.70
C TRP A 136 -8.38 17.69 13.23
N ALA A 137 -8.14 17.73 11.92
CA ALA A 137 -6.88 18.24 11.37
C ALA A 137 -6.65 19.69 11.82
N ASN A 138 -7.69 20.53 11.71
CA ASN A 138 -7.66 21.92 12.14
C ASN A 138 -7.37 22.07 13.64
N LYS A 139 -8.02 21.26 14.50
CA LYS A 139 -7.75 21.23 15.95
C LYS A 139 -6.32 20.82 16.29
N ASN A 140 -5.69 19.99 15.46
CA ASN A 140 -4.30 19.58 15.60
C ASN A 140 -3.33 20.50 14.83
N LEU A 141 -3.82 21.64 14.32
CA LEU A 141 -3.07 22.61 13.52
C LEU A 141 -2.40 22.02 12.27
N MET A 142 -2.96 20.92 11.76
CA MET A 142 -2.57 20.29 10.50
C MET A 142 -3.56 20.67 9.40
N ARG A 143 -3.13 20.59 8.14
CA ARG A 143 -3.99 20.91 6.99
C ARG A 143 -3.89 19.83 5.93
N PHE A 144 -5.00 19.49 5.30
CA PHE A 144 -5.00 18.65 4.11
C PHE A 144 -4.51 19.42 2.89
N ASN A 145 -3.76 18.74 2.03
CA ASN A 145 -3.43 19.19 0.68
C ASN A 145 -4.59 18.85 -0.26
N LYS A 146 -5.56 19.76 -0.33
CA LYS A 146 -6.83 19.52 -1.02
C LYS A 146 -6.67 19.19 -2.51
N ASP A 147 -5.62 19.70 -3.16
CA ASP A 147 -5.32 19.41 -4.57
C ASP A 147 -4.83 17.97 -4.81
N LYS A 148 -4.20 17.38 -3.79
CA LYS A 148 -3.73 15.99 -3.80
C LYS A 148 -4.76 15.01 -3.26
N CYS A 149 -5.74 15.47 -2.50
CA CYS A 149 -6.86 14.63 -2.08
C CYS A 149 -7.72 14.27 -3.31
N LYS A 150 -8.06 13.00 -3.45
CA LYS A 150 -8.80 12.47 -4.60
C LYS A 150 -9.88 11.50 -4.16
N VAL A 151 -10.90 11.34 -4.98
CA VAL A 151 -11.94 10.34 -4.76
C VAL A 151 -11.87 9.26 -5.83
N LEU A 152 -11.88 8.00 -5.42
CA LEU A 152 -12.01 6.85 -6.29
C LEU A 152 -13.39 6.24 -6.08
N HIS A 153 -14.22 6.31 -7.12
CA HIS A 153 -15.57 5.73 -7.12
C HIS A 153 -15.52 4.28 -7.59
N LEU A 154 -16.04 3.37 -6.77
CA LEU A 154 -16.06 1.94 -7.01
C LEU A 154 -17.49 1.41 -7.10
N GLY A 155 -17.69 0.39 -7.94
CA GLY A 155 -18.99 -0.24 -8.17
C GLY A 155 -19.61 0.14 -9.51
N LYS A 156 -20.26 -0.83 -10.17
CA LYS A 156 -20.78 -0.68 -11.54
C LYS A 156 -21.85 0.41 -11.69
N HIS A 157 -22.63 0.63 -10.64
CA HIS A 157 -23.74 1.58 -10.60
C HIS A 157 -23.44 2.77 -9.69
N ASN A 158 -22.16 3.05 -9.42
CA ASN A 158 -21.79 4.16 -8.55
C ASN A 158 -22.19 5.50 -9.20
N PRO A 159 -22.97 6.34 -8.50
CA PRO A 159 -23.46 7.61 -9.04
C PRO A 159 -22.38 8.71 -9.15
N GLY A 160 -21.16 8.49 -8.65
CA GLY A 160 -20.07 9.46 -8.72
C GLY A 160 -20.34 10.68 -7.84
N VAL A 161 -20.47 10.46 -6.53
CA VAL A 161 -20.86 11.51 -5.59
C VAL A 161 -19.75 12.54 -5.46
N GLN A 162 -20.10 13.82 -5.57
CA GLN A 162 -19.14 14.89 -5.38
C GLN A 162 -18.85 15.08 -3.88
N HIS A 163 -17.62 14.80 -3.47
CA HIS A 163 -17.14 15.05 -2.10
C HIS A 163 -16.43 16.40 -1.99
N ARG A 164 -16.31 16.90 -0.77
CA ARG A 164 -15.59 18.14 -0.47
C ARG A 164 -14.81 18.05 0.84
N LEU A 165 -13.75 18.84 0.92
CA LEU A 165 -13.10 19.22 2.17
C LEU A 165 -13.32 20.72 2.37
N GLY A 166 -14.21 21.07 3.31
CA GLY A 166 -14.63 22.43 3.59
C GLY A 166 -15.36 23.02 2.39
N SER A 167 -14.84 24.12 1.84
CA SER A 167 -15.38 24.73 0.62
C SER A 167 -14.85 24.11 -0.68
N THR A 168 -13.83 23.26 -0.62
CA THR A 168 -13.13 22.75 -1.81
C THR A 168 -13.70 21.41 -2.25
N ARG A 169 -14.12 21.32 -3.51
CA ARG A 169 -14.55 20.07 -4.13
C ARG A 169 -13.35 19.19 -4.43
N LEU A 170 -13.43 17.90 -4.07
CA LEU A 170 -12.40 16.93 -4.38
C LEU A 170 -12.55 16.43 -5.82
N GLU A 171 -11.43 16.27 -6.52
CA GLU A 171 -11.45 15.70 -7.87
C GLU A 171 -11.61 14.18 -7.80
N SER A 172 -12.48 13.65 -8.66
CA SER A 172 -12.58 12.21 -8.89
C SER A 172 -11.43 11.74 -9.78
N SER A 173 -10.96 10.52 -9.53
CA SER A 173 -9.92 9.87 -10.32
C SER A 173 -10.34 8.45 -10.66
N SER A 174 -9.90 7.97 -11.83
CA SER A 174 -10.11 6.58 -12.24
C SER A 174 -9.03 5.64 -11.70
N VAL A 175 -7.85 6.17 -11.36
CA VAL A 175 -6.71 5.38 -10.90
C VAL A 175 -5.94 6.17 -9.86
N GLU A 176 -5.80 5.61 -8.67
CA GLU A 176 -5.10 6.26 -7.57
C GLU A 176 -3.91 5.46 -7.06
N ARG A 177 -2.89 6.17 -6.56
CA ARG A 177 -1.71 5.54 -5.98
C ARG A 177 -1.93 5.34 -4.47
N ASP A 178 -1.97 4.10 -4.05
CA ASP A 178 -2.15 3.69 -2.66
C ASP A 178 -0.94 2.83 -2.23
N LEU A 179 -0.14 3.34 -1.28
CA LEU A 179 1.04 2.63 -0.76
C LEU A 179 2.02 2.13 -1.83
N GLY A 180 2.16 2.93 -2.90
CA GLY A 180 3.05 2.64 -4.03
C GLY A 180 2.44 1.76 -5.12
N VAL A 181 1.19 1.37 -4.97
CA VAL A 181 0.41 0.55 -5.91
C VAL A 181 -0.64 1.41 -6.63
N LEU A 182 -0.84 1.22 -7.93
CA LEU A 182 -1.95 1.85 -8.65
C LEU A 182 -3.22 1.00 -8.50
N VAL A 183 -4.31 1.63 -8.06
CA VAL A 183 -5.63 1.02 -7.89
C VAL A 183 -6.61 1.70 -8.84
N ASP A 184 -7.12 0.91 -9.78
CA ASP A 184 -8.10 1.32 -10.78
C ASP A 184 -9.52 1.18 -10.26
N SER A 185 -10.43 2.07 -10.68
CA SER A 185 -11.83 2.10 -10.24
C SER A 185 -12.65 0.84 -10.58
N LYS A 186 -12.13 0.01 -11.49
CA LYS A 186 -12.69 -1.28 -11.89
C LYS A 186 -11.88 -2.45 -11.34
N PHE A 187 -10.92 -2.20 -10.44
CA PHE A 187 -9.96 -3.16 -9.93
C PHE A 187 -9.15 -3.87 -11.03
N ASN A 188 -8.92 -3.18 -12.16
CA ASN A 188 -8.09 -3.72 -13.23
C ASN A 188 -6.60 -3.53 -12.93
N MET A 189 -5.87 -4.63 -12.77
CA MET A 189 -4.43 -4.62 -12.46
C MET A 189 -3.53 -4.27 -13.66
N SER A 190 -4.10 -4.04 -14.86
CA SER A 190 -3.35 -3.76 -16.10
C SER A 190 -2.42 -2.55 -15.97
N GLU A 191 -2.92 -1.45 -15.39
CA GLU A 191 -2.14 -0.21 -15.24
C GLU A 191 -0.97 -0.39 -14.28
N GLN A 192 -1.21 -1.01 -13.13
CA GLN A 192 -0.16 -1.33 -12.18
C GLN A 192 0.90 -2.28 -12.77
N CYS A 193 0.47 -3.31 -13.51
CA CYS A 193 1.40 -4.21 -14.20
C CYS A 193 2.25 -3.47 -15.23
N ALA A 194 1.66 -2.53 -15.98
CA ALA A 194 2.38 -1.68 -16.91
C ALA A 194 3.38 -0.76 -16.21
N ALA A 195 2.99 -0.13 -15.10
CA ALA A 195 3.86 0.73 -14.30
C ALA A 195 5.05 -0.04 -13.71
N ALA A 196 4.79 -1.20 -13.11
CA ALA A 196 5.80 -2.10 -12.55
C ALA A 196 6.78 -2.57 -13.63
N ALA A 197 6.26 -3.06 -14.76
CA ALA A 197 7.09 -3.49 -15.89
C ALA A 197 7.93 -2.34 -16.48
N LYS A 198 7.38 -1.12 -16.56
CA LYS A 198 8.10 0.07 -17.04
C LYS A 198 9.26 0.42 -16.11
N LYS A 199 9.04 0.45 -14.80
CA LYS A 199 10.08 0.72 -13.80
C LYS A 199 11.19 -0.34 -13.82
N ALA A 200 10.80 -1.61 -13.87
CA ALA A 200 11.74 -2.72 -13.96
C ALA A 200 12.54 -2.71 -15.27
N ASN A 201 11.90 -2.40 -16.41
CA ASN A 201 12.59 -2.29 -17.70
C ASN A 201 13.57 -1.12 -17.77
N ARG A 202 13.26 0.00 -17.10
CA ARG A 202 14.21 1.12 -16.97
C ARG A 202 15.48 0.66 -16.26
N MET A 203 15.33 -0.05 -15.14
CA MET A 203 16.47 -0.60 -14.41
C MET A 203 17.24 -1.66 -15.23
N MET A 204 16.53 -2.54 -15.93
CA MET A 204 17.15 -3.47 -16.88
C MET A 204 17.96 -2.74 -17.97
N GLY A 205 17.46 -1.59 -18.45
CA GLY A 205 18.18 -0.75 -19.39
C GLY A 205 19.49 -0.19 -18.80
N CYS A 206 19.46 0.26 -17.54
CA CYS A 206 20.65 0.69 -16.82
C CYS A 206 21.68 -0.44 -16.69
N ILE A 207 21.26 -1.64 -16.27
CA ILE A 207 22.14 -2.81 -16.17
C ILE A 207 22.75 -3.16 -17.54
N ASN A 208 21.93 -3.16 -18.59
CA ASN A 208 22.39 -3.49 -19.94
C ASN A 208 23.45 -2.52 -20.46
N LYS A 209 23.33 -1.23 -20.13
CA LYS A 209 24.28 -0.19 -20.56
C LYS A 209 25.50 -0.05 -19.65
N GLY A 210 25.33 -0.29 -18.35
CA GLY A 210 26.36 -0.04 -17.34
C GLY A 210 27.30 -1.21 -17.07
N ILE A 211 26.93 -2.44 -17.44
CA ILE A 211 27.71 -3.64 -17.15
C ILE A 211 28.09 -4.35 -18.45
N THR A 212 29.39 -4.59 -18.63
CA THR A 212 29.96 -5.30 -19.78
C THR A 212 29.82 -6.82 -19.64
N SER A 213 30.07 -7.37 -18.44
CA SER A 213 29.93 -8.82 -18.20
C SER A 213 28.48 -9.27 -18.40
N ARG A 214 28.33 -10.43 -19.04
CA ARG A 214 27.07 -11.11 -19.30
C ARG A 214 27.01 -12.48 -18.61
N ASP A 215 27.87 -12.70 -17.63
CA ASP A 215 27.93 -13.97 -16.91
C ASP A 215 26.75 -14.10 -15.94
N LYS A 216 26.31 -15.33 -15.69
CA LYS A 216 25.13 -15.60 -14.85
C LYS A 216 25.35 -15.13 -13.42
N GLU A 217 26.59 -15.20 -12.94
CA GLU A 217 27.06 -14.78 -11.61
C GLU A 217 26.92 -13.26 -11.40
N VAL A 218 26.87 -12.48 -12.49
CA VAL A 218 26.72 -11.02 -12.44
C VAL A 218 25.27 -10.61 -12.68
N ILE A 219 24.65 -11.15 -13.74
CA ILE A 219 23.31 -10.71 -14.15
C ILE A 219 22.24 -11.14 -13.16
N ILE A 220 22.34 -12.34 -12.56
CA ILE A 220 21.31 -12.86 -11.64
C ILE A 220 21.23 -12.05 -10.34
N PRO A 221 22.33 -11.73 -9.64
CA PRO A 221 22.28 -10.86 -8.48
C PRO A 221 21.72 -9.47 -8.81
N LEU A 222 22.16 -8.85 -9.91
CA LEU A 222 21.68 -7.53 -10.31
C LEU A 222 20.18 -7.51 -10.61
N TYR A 223 19.68 -8.50 -11.37
CA TYR A 223 18.25 -8.66 -11.60
C TYR A 223 17.50 -8.87 -10.28
N SER A 224 18.06 -9.72 -9.40
CA SER A 224 17.45 -10.11 -8.14
C SER A 224 17.28 -8.94 -7.16
N VAL A 225 18.25 -8.03 -7.11
CA VAL A 225 18.31 -6.92 -6.15
C VAL A 225 17.70 -5.63 -6.72
N LEU A 226 17.88 -5.34 -8.00
CA LEU A 226 17.49 -4.03 -8.56
C LEU A 226 16.19 -4.08 -9.37
N VAL A 227 15.89 -5.20 -10.01
CA VAL A 227 14.78 -5.29 -10.99
C VAL A 227 13.59 -6.01 -10.39
N ARG A 228 13.83 -7.20 -9.83
CA ARG A 228 12.80 -8.09 -9.31
C ARG A 228 11.97 -7.46 -8.17
N PRO A 229 12.49 -6.61 -7.26
CA PRO A 229 11.65 -5.97 -6.26
C PRO A 229 10.52 -5.13 -6.86
N HIS A 230 10.76 -4.45 -7.99
CA HIS A 230 9.71 -3.68 -8.68
C HIS A 230 8.60 -4.55 -9.27
N LEU A 231 8.89 -5.83 -9.54
CA LEU A 231 7.93 -6.80 -10.10
C LEU A 231 7.22 -7.62 -9.01
N LYS A 232 7.73 -7.58 -7.78
CA LYS A 232 7.23 -8.38 -6.64
C LYS A 232 6.57 -7.56 -5.55
N TYR A 233 6.78 -6.25 -5.52
CA TYR A 233 6.20 -5.39 -4.50
C TYR A 233 4.67 -5.48 -4.49
N CYS A 234 4.12 -5.81 -3.33
CA CYS A 234 2.69 -6.02 -3.08
C CYS A 234 1.98 -6.95 -4.08
N VAL A 235 2.68 -7.93 -4.63
CA VAL A 235 2.14 -8.76 -5.72
C VAL A 235 0.96 -9.64 -5.30
N GLN A 236 0.85 -9.96 -4.01
CA GLN A 236 -0.25 -10.75 -3.46
C GLN A 236 -1.57 -9.97 -3.43
N PHE A 237 -1.50 -8.65 -3.27
CA PHE A 237 -2.65 -7.76 -3.47
C PHE A 237 -2.93 -7.52 -4.98
N LEU A 238 -1.91 -7.67 -5.82
CA LEU A 238 -1.90 -7.29 -7.23
C LEU A 238 -1.83 -8.48 -8.19
N SER A 239 -2.37 -9.63 -7.81
CA SER A 239 -2.22 -10.82 -8.64
C SER A 239 -2.90 -10.59 -10.00
N PRO A 240 -2.16 -10.58 -11.13
CA PRO A 240 -2.74 -10.19 -12.40
C PRO A 240 -3.76 -11.23 -12.88
N LEU A 241 -5.00 -10.80 -13.14
CA LEU A 241 -6.08 -11.68 -13.59
C LEU A 241 -5.94 -12.11 -15.06
N TYR A 242 -5.39 -11.24 -15.91
CA TYR A 242 -5.30 -11.49 -17.34
C TYR A 242 -3.93 -12.04 -17.74
N LYS A 243 -3.93 -13.03 -18.64
CA LYS A 243 -2.68 -13.61 -19.16
C LYS A 243 -1.76 -12.58 -19.82
N LYS A 244 -2.33 -11.56 -20.48
CA LYS A 244 -1.58 -10.44 -21.08
C LYS A 244 -0.70 -9.70 -20.06
N ASP A 245 -1.16 -9.57 -18.82
CA ASP A 245 -0.47 -8.84 -17.75
C ASP A 245 0.54 -9.71 -17.03
N VAL A 246 0.20 -10.99 -16.81
CA VAL A 246 1.17 -12.03 -16.42
C VAL A 246 2.35 -12.05 -17.38
N ASP A 247 2.08 -12.15 -18.68
CA ASP A 247 3.10 -12.18 -19.72
C ASP A 247 3.88 -10.86 -19.79
N ARG A 248 3.24 -9.73 -19.49
CA ARG A 248 3.90 -8.41 -19.43
C ARG A 248 4.98 -8.36 -18.36
N LEU A 249 4.70 -8.88 -17.17
CA LEU A 249 5.68 -8.97 -16.10
C LEU A 249 6.78 -9.99 -16.43
N ASP A 250 6.39 -11.19 -16.90
CA ASP A 250 7.31 -12.26 -17.27
C ASP A 250 8.24 -11.87 -18.43
N ARG A 251 7.81 -10.98 -19.35
CA ARG A 251 8.67 -10.42 -20.40
C ARG A 251 9.92 -9.74 -19.84
N VAL A 252 9.85 -9.15 -18.65
CA VAL A 252 11.02 -8.52 -18.00
C VAL A 252 12.02 -9.59 -17.56
N GLN A 253 11.56 -10.69 -16.95
CA GLN A 253 12.42 -11.82 -16.60
C GLN A 253 12.99 -12.49 -17.86
N ARG A 254 12.17 -12.69 -18.90
CA ARG A 254 12.61 -13.20 -20.21
C ARG A 254 13.71 -12.34 -20.81
N ARG A 255 13.66 -11.01 -20.65
CA ARG A 255 14.72 -10.12 -21.10
C ARG A 255 16.00 -10.32 -20.29
N ALA A 256 15.91 -10.37 -18.97
CA ALA A 256 17.05 -10.60 -18.08
C ALA A 256 17.78 -11.92 -18.38
N THR A 257 17.05 -13.03 -18.48
CA THR A 257 17.67 -14.34 -18.75
C THR A 257 18.22 -14.46 -20.17
N ARG A 258 17.76 -13.64 -21.13
CA ARG A 258 18.29 -13.63 -22.51
C ARG A 258 19.66 -12.96 -22.59
N MET A 259 19.92 -12.00 -21.71
CA MET A 259 21.17 -11.24 -21.70
C MET A 259 22.35 -12.07 -21.22
N ILE A 260 22.10 -13.21 -20.57
CA ILE A 260 23.15 -14.07 -20.03
C ILE A 260 23.82 -14.81 -21.19
N LYS A 261 25.15 -14.77 -21.21
CA LYS A 261 25.99 -15.42 -22.22
C LYS A 261 25.66 -16.91 -22.27
N GLY A 262 25.49 -17.45 -23.48
CA GLY A 262 25.16 -18.86 -23.72
C GLY A 262 23.69 -19.24 -23.54
N LEU A 263 22.85 -18.37 -22.95
CA LEU A 263 21.43 -18.69 -22.73
C LEU A 263 20.50 -18.09 -23.79
N GLY A 264 20.93 -17.07 -24.53
CA GLY A 264 20.05 -16.26 -25.40
C GLY A 264 19.29 -17.04 -26.49
N SER A 265 19.84 -18.14 -27.00
CA SER A 265 19.24 -19.01 -28.03
C SER A 265 18.21 -20.00 -27.47
N LEU A 266 18.25 -20.29 -26.16
CA LEU A 266 17.36 -21.26 -25.55
C LEU A 266 15.93 -20.70 -25.38
N PRO A 267 14.90 -21.56 -25.49
CA PRO A 267 13.54 -21.18 -25.13
C PRO A 267 13.48 -20.73 -23.67
N TYR A 268 12.46 -19.94 -23.31
CA TYR A 268 12.37 -19.36 -21.96
C TYR A 268 12.41 -20.40 -20.85
N GLU A 269 11.66 -21.48 -20.97
CA GLU A 269 11.65 -22.56 -19.97
C GLU A 269 13.02 -23.26 -19.87
N GLY A 270 13.72 -23.46 -21.00
CA GLY A 270 15.08 -24.00 -21.00
C GLY A 270 16.06 -23.09 -20.24
N ARG A 271 15.98 -21.77 -20.46
CA ARG A 271 16.78 -20.80 -19.69
C ARG A 271 16.45 -20.82 -18.20
N LEU A 272 15.20 -21.03 -17.82
CA LEU A 272 14.81 -21.14 -16.42
C LEU A 272 15.37 -22.42 -15.78
N GLY A 273 15.38 -23.53 -16.52
CA GLY A 273 15.99 -24.80 -16.11
C GLY A 273 17.49 -24.67 -15.84
N GLU A 274 18.25 -24.14 -16.79
CA GLU A 274 19.71 -23.90 -16.66
C GLU A 274 20.05 -22.99 -15.47
N LEU A 275 19.15 -22.07 -15.12
CA LEU A 275 19.33 -21.13 -14.02
C LEU A 275 18.74 -21.59 -12.69
N GLY A 276 18.13 -22.79 -12.63
CA GLY A 276 17.42 -23.27 -11.43
C GLY A 276 16.37 -22.28 -10.92
N SER A 277 15.73 -21.53 -11.82
CA SER A 277 14.92 -20.36 -11.48
C SER A 277 13.45 -20.54 -11.85
N PHE A 278 12.55 -20.22 -10.93
CA PHE A 278 11.12 -20.14 -11.26
C PHE A 278 10.77 -18.89 -12.07
N SER A 279 9.73 -19.00 -12.91
CA SER A 279 9.04 -17.87 -13.55
C SER A 279 8.46 -16.92 -12.51
N LEU A 280 8.18 -15.66 -12.89
CA LEU A 280 7.54 -14.73 -11.98
C LEU A 280 6.13 -15.20 -11.62
N GLU A 281 5.41 -15.85 -12.54
CA GLU A 281 4.11 -16.49 -12.28
C GLU A 281 4.18 -17.51 -11.14
N LYS A 282 5.07 -18.50 -11.23
CA LYS A 282 5.25 -19.48 -10.15
C LYS A 282 5.69 -18.83 -8.84
N ARG A 283 6.50 -17.78 -8.91
CA ARG A 283 6.94 -17.03 -7.72
C ARG A 283 5.82 -16.23 -7.06
N ARG A 284 4.81 -15.77 -7.82
CA ARG A 284 3.62 -15.10 -7.26
C ARG A 284 2.80 -16.08 -6.44
N VAL A 285 2.51 -17.25 -7.02
CA VAL A 285 1.82 -18.35 -6.30
C VAL A 285 2.53 -18.70 -4.99
N GLY A 286 3.87 -18.81 -5.01
CA GLY A 286 4.64 -19.01 -3.78
C GLY A 286 4.50 -17.87 -2.76
N GLY A 287 4.42 -16.62 -3.22
CA GLY A 287 4.18 -15.45 -2.36
C GLY A 287 2.78 -15.45 -1.75
N ASP A 288 1.77 -15.85 -2.51
CA ASP A 288 0.39 -15.98 -2.06
C ASP A 288 0.29 -17.04 -0.95
N LEU A 289 0.89 -18.21 -1.17
CA LEU A 289 0.95 -19.30 -0.19
C LEU A 289 1.67 -18.89 1.10
N ILE A 290 2.78 -18.14 1.00
CA ILE A 290 3.49 -17.62 2.19
C ILE A 290 2.61 -16.64 2.96
N THR A 291 1.93 -15.74 2.26
CA THR A 291 1.08 -14.72 2.88
C THR A 291 -0.11 -15.36 3.59
N MET A 292 -0.78 -16.29 2.92
CA MET A 292 -1.83 -17.13 3.48
C MET A 292 -1.33 -17.88 4.73
N PHE A 293 -0.17 -18.53 4.67
CA PHE A 293 0.40 -19.22 5.82
C PHE A 293 0.63 -18.29 7.02
N GLN A 294 1.12 -17.06 6.80
CA GLN A 294 1.31 -16.07 7.85
C GLN A 294 0.00 -15.65 8.51
N TYR A 295 -1.07 -15.44 7.72
CA TYR A 295 -2.41 -15.20 8.26
C TYR A 295 -2.92 -16.38 9.10
N LEU A 296 -2.72 -17.63 8.64
CA LEU A 296 -3.17 -18.84 9.34
C LEU A 296 -2.37 -19.15 10.60
N LYS A 297 -1.08 -18.83 10.66
CA LYS A 297 -0.26 -19.03 11.86
C LYS A 297 -0.48 -17.95 12.93
N GLY A 298 -1.28 -16.93 12.62
CA GLY A 298 -1.65 -15.88 13.57
C GLY A 298 -0.61 -14.76 13.69
N ASP A 299 0.30 -14.64 12.71
CA ASP A 299 1.21 -13.49 12.66
C ASP A 299 0.43 -12.18 12.47
N TYR A 300 -0.75 -12.24 11.84
CA TYR A 300 -1.68 -11.12 11.62
C TYR A 300 -3.06 -11.35 12.28
N LYS A 301 -3.09 -11.88 13.51
CA LYS A 301 -4.32 -12.34 14.21
C LYS A 301 -5.55 -11.42 14.10
N GLU A 302 -5.40 -10.10 14.17
CA GLU A 302 -6.53 -9.16 14.12
C GLU A 302 -7.19 -9.06 12.74
N ASP A 303 -6.43 -9.22 11.65
CA ASP A 303 -6.94 -9.14 10.28
C ASP A 303 -7.28 -10.55 9.73
N GLY A 304 -6.53 -11.58 10.15
CA GLY A 304 -6.60 -12.94 9.58
C GLY A 304 -7.86 -13.73 9.90
N ASP A 305 -8.50 -13.49 11.05
CA ASP A 305 -9.73 -14.19 11.44
C ASP A 305 -10.95 -13.73 10.63
N SER A 306 -10.88 -12.54 10.02
CA SER A 306 -11.90 -12.05 9.07
C SER A 306 -11.69 -12.53 7.63
N LEU A 307 -10.44 -12.81 7.24
CA LEU A 307 -10.05 -13.18 5.87
C LEU A 307 -10.19 -14.68 5.57
N PHE A 308 -10.04 -15.54 6.59
CA PHE A 308 -10.00 -17.00 6.39
C PHE A 308 -10.87 -17.73 7.41
N THR A 309 -11.90 -18.44 6.92
CA THR A 309 -12.70 -19.33 7.77
C THR A 309 -12.07 -20.72 7.85
N ARG A 310 -11.67 -21.13 9.07
CA ARG A 310 -11.12 -22.47 9.33
C ARG A 310 -12.25 -23.45 9.64
N SER A 311 -12.22 -24.67 9.08
CA SER A 311 -12.99 -25.76 9.65
C SER A 311 -12.19 -26.43 10.77
N HIS A 312 -12.76 -26.45 11.97
CA HIS A 312 -12.34 -27.35 13.04
C HIS A 312 -13.03 -28.71 12.82
N MET A 313 -12.47 -29.55 11.95
CA MET A 313 -12.81 -30.97 11.93
C MET A 313 -11.76 -31.74 12.73
N GLU A 314 -12.12 -32.15 13.95
CA GLU A 314 -11.22 -32.83 14.91
C GLU A 314 -10.74 -34.23 14.49
N LYS A 315 -11.17 -34.74 13.32
CA LYS A 315 -10.85 -36.10 12.87
C LYS A 315 -10.30 -36.11 11.44
N MET A 316 -9.05 -35.72 11.25
CA MET A 316 -8.29 -36.15 10.08
C MET A 316 -6.84 -36.52 10.45
N LYS A 317 -6.41 -37.71 10.00
CA LYS A 317 -5.01 -38.13 10.07
C LYS A 317 -4.18 -37.25 9.12
N GLY A 318 -3.30 -36.42 9.66
CA GLY A 318 -2.31 -35.63 8.91
C GLY A 318 -2.36 -34.13 9.17
N ASN A 319 -3.30 -33.41 8.54
CA ASN A 319 -3.40 -31.94 8.63
C ASN A 319 -4.53 -31.49 9.58
N TRP A 320 -4.24 -30.51 10.42
CA TRP A 320 -5.07 -30.05 11.54
C TRP A 320 -6.16 -29.02 11.16
N CYS A 321 -6.19 -28.54 9.91
CA CYS A 321 -7.18 -27.55 9.43
C CYS A 321 -7.44 -27.72 7.93
N LYS A 322 -8.71 -27.66 7.52
CA LYS A 322 -9.12 -27.33 6.14
C LYS A 322 -9.62 -25.88 6.11
N LEU A 323 -9.34 -25.17 5.03
CA LEU A 323 -9.96 -23.86 4.78
C LEU A 323 -11.29 -24.06 4.07
N LEU A 324 -12.32 -23.42 4.60
CA LEU A 324 -13.66 -23.46 4.01
C LEU A 324 -13.85 -22.38 2.94
N LEU A 325 -13.23 -21.22 3.16
CA LEU A 325 -13.29 -20.08 2.27
C LEU A 325 -12.02 -19.22 2.44
N GLY A 326 -11.48 -18.73 1.33
CA GLY A 326 -10.55 -17.60 1.30
C GLY A 326 -11.06 -16.62 0.25
N THR A 327 -11.35 -15.39 0.66
CA THR A 327 -11.64 -14.30 -0.28
C THR A 327 -10.30 -13.78 -0.81
N PHE A 328 -10.12 -13.80 -2.13
CA PHE A 328 -9.00 -13.15 -2.82
C PHE A 328 -9.56 -12.27 -3.93
#